data_AF-A0A318K3F5-F1
#
_entry.id   AF-A0A318K3F5-F1
#
_cell.length_a   1.000
_cell.length_b   1.000
_cell.length_c   1.000
_cell.angle_alpha   90.00
_cell.angle_beta   90.00
_cell.angle_gamma   90.00
#
_symmetry.space_group_name_H-M   'P 1'
#
loop_
_entity.id
_entity.type
_entity.pdbx_description
1 polymer ?
#
loop_
_entity_poly.entity_id
_entity_poly.type
_entity_poly.pdbx_seq_one_letter_code
_entity_poly.pdbx_strand_id
1 'polypeptide(L)' 'MVSAIPTQYPVTLTDGEHEYPVSNASEYVNAVYSLGHSLKVEAEDAAESEPARRRSASKSK' A
#
# COMPACT_ATOMS: atom_id res chain seq x y z
N MET A 1 -1.05 2.89 -28.68
CA MET A 1 -0.89 2.28 -27.36
C MET A 1 0.32 2.91 -26.72
N VAL A 2 0.13 3.69 -25.64
CA VAL A 2 1.26 4.25 -24.87
C VAL A 2 1.65 3.19 -23.85
N SER A 3 2.91 2.76 -23.85
CA SER A 3 3.42 1.84 -22.83
C SER A 3 3.32 2.54 -21.47
N ALA A 4 2.65 1.90 -20.50
CA ALA A 4 2.58 2.39 -19.13
C ALA A 4 3.92 2.24 -18.38
N ILE A 5 4.88 1.52 -18.97
CA ILE A 5 6.21 1.33 -18.41
C ILE A 5 7.15 2.39 -19.04
N PRO A 6 7.80 3.23 -18.23
CA PRO A 6 8.80 4.17 -18.70
C PRO A 6 9.97 3.48 -19.41
N THR A 7 10.43 4.09 -20.51
CA THR A 7 11.58 3.61 -21.29
C THR A 7 12.84 4.44 -21.06
N GLN A 8 12.74 5.54 -20.32
CA GLN A 8 13.85 6.41 -19.93
C GLN A 8 13.87 6.55 -18.41
N TYR A 9 15.08 6.53 -17.85
CA TYR A 9 15.35 6.60 -16.41
C TYR A 9 16.40 7.69 -16.15
N PRO A 10 16.42 8.31 -14.96
CA PRO A 10 15.61 8.00 -13.78
C PRO A 10 14.16 8.54 -13.86
N VAL A 11 13.24 7.87 -13.18
CA VAL A 11 11.85 8.31 -12.99
C VAL A 11 11.56 8.54 -11.52
N THR A 12 10.81 9.58 -11.19
CA THR A 12 10.38 9.84 -9.81
C THR A 12 9.08 9.10 -9.55
N LEU A 13 9.03 8.29 -8.50
CA LEU A 13 7.80 7.68 -7.98
C LEU A 13 7.39 8.35 -6.68
N THR A 14 6.08 8.32 -6.40
CA THR A 14 5.50 8.79 -5.15
C THR A 14 4.61 7.70 -4.56
N ASP A 15 4.73 7.47 -3.26
CA ASP A 15 3.83 6.61 -2.48
C ASP A 15 2.68 7.37 -1.81
N GLY A 16 2.56 8.67 -2.07
CA GLY A 16 1.59 9.56 -1.44
C GLY A 16 2.16 10.34 -0.26
N GLU A 17 3.24 9.89 0.37
CA GLU A 17 3.91 10.58 1.48
C GLU A 17 5.34 11.02 1.14
N HIS A 18 6.04 10.25 0.30
CA HIS A 18 7.43 10.43 -0.06
C HIS A 18 7.63 10.28 -1.56
N GLU A 19 8.54 11.09 -2.10
CA GLU A 19 9.03 10.99 -3.48
C GLU A 19 10.42 10.37 -3.49
N TYR A 20 10.65 9.41 -4.39
CA TYR A 20 11.96 8.77 -4.55
C TYR A 20 12.30 8.50 -6.02
N PRO A 21 13.57 8.66 -6.41
CA PRO A 21 14.01 8.39 -7.77
C PRO A 21 14.26 6.89 -7.98
N VAL A 22 13.81 6.40 -9.13
CA VAL A 22 14.00 5.04 -9.59
C VAL A 22 14.86 5.05 -10.84
N SER A 23 15.96 4.28 -10.81
CA SER A 23 17.01 4.40 -11.82
C SER A 23 16.94 3.33 -12.92
N ASN A 24 16.11 2.30 -12.75
CA ASN A 24 15.96 1.24 -13.74
C ASN A 24 14.55 0.60 -13.72
N ALA A 25 14.27 -0.18 -14.76
CA ALA A 25 12.96 -0.81 -14.96
C ALA A 25 12.60 -1.85 -13.90
N SER A 26 13.57 -2.63 -13.42
CA SER A 26 13.32 -3.66 -12.41
C SER A 26 12.90 -3.05 -11.08
N GLU A 27 13.59 -1.99 -10.66
CA GLU A 27 13.23 -1.20 -9.48
C GLU A 27 11.85 -0.55 -9.63
N TYR A 28 11.53 -0.06 -10.81
CA TYR A 28 10.20 0.54 -11.09
C TYR A 28 9.08 -0.48 -10.89
N VAL A 29 9.23 -1.69 -11.45
CA VAL A 29 8.22 -2.75 -11.30
C VAL A 29 8.08 -3.17 -9.84
N ASN A 30 9.19 -3.34 -9.12
CA ASN A 30 9.17 -3.72 -7.70
C ASN A 30 8.53 -2.62 -6.82
N ALA A 31 8.82 -1.35 -7.10
CA ALA A 31 8.25 -0.22 -6.38
C ALA A 31 6.74 -0.13 -6.61
N VAL A 32 6.28 -0.18 -7.88
CA VAL A 32 4.86 -0.16 -8.24
C VAL A 32 4.12 -1.38 -7.66
N TYR A 33 4.74 -2.56 -7.71
CA TYR A 33 4.16 -3.77 -7.13
C TYR A 33 3.98 -3.64 -5.61
N SER A 34 4.99 -3.14 -4.93
CA SER A 34 4.96 -2.90 -3.47
C SER A 34 3.92 -1.84 -3.12
N LEU A 35 3.87 -0.72 -3.83
CA LEU A 35 2.85 0.32 -3.67
C LEU A 35 1.42 -0.24 -3.78
N GLY A 36 1.16 -1.01 -4.85
CA GLY A 36 -0.15 -1.61 -5.08
C GLY A 36 -0.53 -2.71 -4.08
N HIS A 37 0.45 -3.38 -3.46
CA HIS A 37 0.22 -4.38 -2.43
C HIS A 37 0.12 -3.78 -1.03
N SER A 38 0.95 -2.80 -0.68
CA SER A 38 0.88 -2.10 0.61
C SER A 38 -0.48 -1.43 0.80
N LEU A 39 -1.01 -0.77 -0.24
CA LEU A 39 -2.35 -0.18 -0.21
C LEU A 39 -3.46 -1.22 0.00
N LYS A 40 -3.26 -2.47 -0.46
CA LYS A 40 -4.21 -3.56 -0.19
C LYS A 40 -4.07 -4.11 1.21
N VAL A 41 -2.85 -4.25 1.73
CA VAL A 41 -2.61 -4.74 3.09
C VAL A 41 -3.14 -3.75 4.12
N GLU A 42 -2.94 -2.44 3.95
CA GLU A 42 -3.56 -1.43 4.83
C GLU A 42 -5.08 -1.38 4.68
N ALA A 43 -5.62 -1.59 3.49
CA ALA A 43 -7.08 -1.68 3.31
C ALA A 43 -7.69 -2.91 3.99
N GLU A 44 -6.94 -4.02 4.09
CA GLU A 44 -7.35 -5.23 4.81
C GLU A 44 -7.15 -5.10 6.33
N ASP A 45 -6.07 -4.44 6.79
CA ASP A 45 -5.79 -4.20 8.22
C ASP A 45 -6.70 -3.10 8.83
N ALA A 46 -7.08 -2.08 8.04
CA ALA A 46 -8.08 -1.09 8.41
C ALA A 46 -9.52 -1.65 8.41
N ALA A 47 -9.78 -2.73 7.68
CA ALA A 47 -11.07 -3.44 7.72
C ALA A 47 -11.19 -4.42 8.89
N GLU A 48 -10.07 -4.82 9.52
CA GLU A 48 -10.05 -5.69 10.70
C GLU A 48 -9.91 -4.91 12.02
N SER A 49 -9.74 -3.58 11.94
CA SER A 49 -9.70 -2.65 13.07
C SER A 49 -11.08 -2.09 13.45
N GLU A 50 -12.13 -2.91 13.47
CA GLU A 50 -13.25 -2.66 14.40
C GLU A 50 -12.86 -3.24 15.78
N PRO A 51 -12.54 -2.40 16.79
CA PRO A 51 -12.51 -2.90 18.14
C PRO A 51 -13.96 -3.20 18.52
N ALA A 52 -14.35 -4.47 18.49
CA ALA A 52 -15.52 -5.00 19.18
C ALA A 52 -15.33 -4.90 20.70
N ARG A 53 -15.06 -3.68 21.19
CA ARG A 53 -14.92 -3.31 22.59
C ARG A 53 -16.26 -2.77 23.06
N ARG A 54 -17.29 -3.62 23.14
CA ARG A 54 -18.48 -3.32 23.96
C ARG A 54 -18.99 -4.54 24.70
N ARG A 55 -18.61 -4.56 25.99
CA ARG A 55 -19.32 -5.05 27.18
C ARG A 55 -19.07 -6.50 27.59
N SER A 56 -17.94 -6.67 28.27
CA SER A 56 -17.96 -7.31 29.59
C SER A 56 -19.07 -6.70 30.46
N ALA A 57 -20.11 -7.47 30.79
CA ALA A 57 -21.02 -7.21 31.92
C ALA A 57 -21.99 -8.39 32.17
N SER A 58 -21.65 -9.20 33.19
CA SER A 58 -22.54 -9.62 34.30
C SER A 58 -23.91 -10.31 34.03
N LYS A 59 -23.97 -11.61 34.35
CA LYS A 59 -24.97 -12.34 35.19
C LYS A 59 -24.77 -13.85 34.97
N SER A 60 -24.37 -14.68 35.92
CA SER A 60 -25.01 -15.04 37.20
C SER A 60 -26.50 -15.35 37.06
N LYS A 61 -26.82 -16.60 36.73
CA LYS A 61 -27.84 -17.42 37.39
C LYS A 61 -27.63 -18.89 37.08
#